data_AF-A0AA88SW14-F1
#
_entry.id   AF-A0AA88SW14-F1
#
_cell.length_a   1.000
_cell.length_b   1.000
_cell.length_c   1.000
_cell.angle_alpha   90.00
_cell.angle_beta   90.00
_cell.angle_gamma   90.00
#
_symmetry.space_group_name_H-M   'P 1'
#
loop_
_entity.id
_entity.type
_entity.pdbx_description
1 polymer ?
#
loop_
_entity_poly.entity_id
_entity_poly.type
_entity_poly.pdbx_seq_one_letter_code
_entity_poly.pdbx_strand_id
1 'polypeptide(L)'
;MSPPIDDVIKLCCELSANQQIKTTVKHSGKGAMTAGGLAFAGGLVGGPLGIAVGGAVGGLLGCWMTSGQFKPLPQVINEMTPVQQKKLYEDIMSILGSIEWTDVAQLIALVTANASLQQQVTAALLSYIHRELQAEVISRVHRVVKKGSAPADQPKAGEEEWNPWEEDEHADSISVLQKRREAYRSYQERIAKSRPKRYKVQIWGKAAIGLYLWEHILEGPLNPTDKTGQWREGEIQSGKISFSFYTGPAVVQGHIPLDTDSVVLVLNGREQQKISYSIQWLQHVQTLVQAHTISKVAVVLLGSEQCTNEWISPYLKRSGGFVDRLFLVYDSPWVNDKDVFQWPLGVATYRHFPVVTPNTQMVSTVRPYICNFLGTVYKNSSRESLMGILKQDGLEKQCLTNAREKWLPQETAETSRQYQMALAQSDLTLCPVGVNTECYRIYEACAYGSVPVVEDVLNPGACASGRSSPLRLLKDAGAPFIFLKDWKELPAILEKERVMTQTEKTERRMRLLEWYTGFRQQMKDKFTEVLEESFFKLS
;
A
#
# COMPACT_ATOMS: atom_id res chain seq x y z
N MET A 1 -48.79 -9.12 -6.43
CA MET A 1 -48.61 -8.41 -7.71
C MET A 1 -47.14 -8.15 -7.85
N SER A 2 -46.49 -8.53 -8.95
CA SER A 2 -45.05 -8.30 -9.13
C SER A 2 -44.78 -6.78 -9.13
N PRO A 3 -43.79 -6.29 -8.37
CA PRO A 3 -43.53 -4.87 -8.33
C PRO A 3 -43.14 -4.34 -9.73
N PRO A 4 -43.60 -3.14 -10.12
CA PRO A 4 -43.34 -2.59 -11.46
C PRO A 4 -41.82 -2.42 -11.69
N ILE A 5 -41.32 -2.93 -12.82
CA ILE A 5 -39.93 -2.72 -13.27
C ILE A 5 -39.56 -1.22 -13.26
N ASP A 6 -40.53 -0.38 -13.61
CA ASP A 6 -40.38 1.08 -13.69
C ASP A 6 -39.97 1.72 -12.34
N ASP A 7 -40.40 1.16 -11.21
CA ASP A 7 -40.06 1.69 -9.88
C ASP A 7 -38.59 1.46 -9.55
N VAL A 8 -38.07 0.28 -9.91
CA VAL A 8 -36.66 -0.09 -9.69
C VAL A 8 -35.74 0.69 -10.63
N ILE A 9 -36.17 0.94 -11.86
CA ILE A 9 -35.41 1.78 -12.81
C ILE A 9 -35.35 3.24 -12.31
N LYS A 10 -36.47 3.79 -11.80
CA LYS A 10 -36.49 5.13 -11.20
C LYS A 10 -35.62 5.24 -9.95
N LEU A 11 -35.59 4.22 -9.09
CA LEU A 11 -34.68 4.14 -7.96
C LEU A 11 -33.21 4.25 -8.41
N CYS A 12 -32.83 3.52 -9.48
CA CYS A 12 -31.47 3.56 -10.03
C CYS A 12 -31.10 4.94 -10.59
N CYS A 13 -32.04 5.61 -11.27
CA CYS A 13 -31.86 6.97 -11.77
C CYS A 13 -31.56 7.96 -10.62
N GLU A 14 -32.32 7.90 -9.53
CA GLU A 14 -32.17 8.81 -8.39
C GLU A 14 -30.84 8.61 -7.63
N LEU A 15 -30.45 7.35 -7.40
CA LEU A 15 -29.17 7.02 -6.77
C LEU A 15 -27.98 7.48 -7.63
N SER A 16 -28.10 7.39 -8.96
CA SER A 16 -27.05 7.75 -9.89
C SER A 16 -26.83 9.26 -10.04
N ALA A 17 -27.90 10.08 -9.91
CA ALA A 17 -27.82 11.54 -9.95
C ALA A 17 -26.99 12.11 -8.79
N ASN A 18 -27.14 11.54 -7.58
CA ASN A 18 -26.40 11.95 -6.39
C ASN A 18 -24.89 11.66 -6.46
N GLN A 19 -24.49 10.63 -7.22
CA GLN A 19 -23.09 10.19 -7.28
C GLN A 19 -22.27 10.97 -8.31
N GLN A 20 -22.89 11.42 -9.41
CA GLN A 20 -22.20 12.14 -10.48
C GLN A 20 -21.69 13.53 -10.10
N ILE A 21 -22.39 14.24 -9.20
CA ILE A 21 -21.96 15.55 -8.69
C ILE A 21 -20.59 15.46 -7.97
N LYS A 22 -20.25 14.29 -7.41
CA LYS A 22 -18.97 14.07 -6.70
C LYS A 22 -17.81 13.66 -7.61
N THR A 23 -18.07 13.15 -8.81
CA THR A 23 -17.04 12.56 -9.70
C THR A 23 -16.54 13.50 -10.80
N THR A 24 -17.33 14.47 -11.22
CA THR A 24 -17.01 15.37 -12.35
C THR A 24 -15.81 16.31 -12.08
N VAL A 25 -15.47 16.56 -10.82
CA VAL A 25 -14.36 17.46 -10.43
C VAL A 25 -12.96 16.82 -10.56
N LYS A 26 -12.85 15.50 -10.78
CA LYS A 26 -11.57 14.75 -10.64
C LYS A 26 -10.83 14.37 -11.94
N HIS A 27 -11.30 14.72 -13.15
CA HIS A 27 -10.84 13.99 -14.36
C HIS A 27 -10.19 14.76 -15.53
N SER A 28 -9.91 16.05 -15.42
CA SER A 28 -9.25 16.79 -16.52
C SER A 28 -7.82 16.34 -16.87
N GLY A 29 -7.12 15.61 -15.99
CA GLY A 29 -5.75 15.10 -16.25
C GLY A 29 -5.66 13.78 -17.03
N LYS A 30 -6.78 13.06 -17.23
CA LYS A 30 -6.76 11.72 -17.84
C LYS A 30 -6.66 11.73 -19.38
N GLY A 31 -7.10 12.81 -20.04
CA GLY A 31 -7.12 12.91 -21.50
C GLY A 31 -5.74 13.01 -22.16
N ALA A 32 -4.75 13.57 -21.45
CA ALA A 32 -3.38 13.69 -21.97
C ALA A 32 -2.61 12.35 -21.92
N MET A 33 -2.93 11.49 -20.95
CA MET A 33 -2.26 10.20 -20.73
C MET A 33 -2.70 9.13 -21.75
N THR A 34 -3.98 9.14 -22.15
CA THR A 34 -4.53 8.19 -23.13
C THR A 34 -4.04 8.45 -24.55
N ALA A 35 -3.85 9.72 -24.93
CA ALA A 35 -3.29 10.09 -26.23
C ALA A 35 -1.82 9.61 -26.38
N GLY A 36 -1.01 9.76 -25.32
CA GLY A 36 0.38 9.30 -25.32
C GLY A 36 0.51 7.78 -25.36
N GLY A 37 -0.35 7.05 -24.63
CA GLY A 37 -0.34 5.59 -24.59
C GLY A 37 -0.72 4.93 -25.92
N LEU A 38 -1.68 5.49 -26.65
CA LEU A 38 -2.13 4.95 -27.94
C LEU A 38 -1.19 5.29 -29.09
N ALA A 39 -0.56 6.47 -29.08
CA ALA A 39 0.52 6.79 -30.01
C ALA A 39 1.72 5.83 -29.85
N PHE A 40 2.05 5.50 -28.61
CA PHE A 40 3.11 4.55 -28.28
C PHE A 40 2.80 3.13 -28.75
N ALA A 41 1.58 2.63 -28.50
CA ALA A 41 1.15 1.31 -28.98
C ALA A 41 1.08 1.23 -30.52
N GLY A 42 0.59 2.28 -31.18
CA GLY A 42 0.58 2.38 -32.65
C GLY A 42 1.99 2.34 -33.25
N GLY A 43 2.96 2.98 -32.59
CA GLY A 43 4.37 2.94 -33.00
C GLY A 43 5.00 1.56 -32.89
N LEU A 44 4.68 0.82 -31.83
CA LEU A 44 5.18 -0.55 -31.61
C LEU A 44 4.70 -1.53 -32.68
N VAL A 45 3.49 -1.33 -33.22
CA VAL A 45 2.87 -2.26 -34.19
C VAL A 45 3.11 -1.84 -35.65
N GLY A 46 3.23 -0.53 -35.94
CA GLY A 46 3.25 -0.02 -37.31
C GLY A 46 4.35 1.00 -37.65
N GLY A 47 5.32 1.24 -36.76
CA GLY A 47 6.39 2.21 -36.98
C GLY A 47 5.90 3.68 -37.05
N PRO A 48 6.61 4.60 -37.73
CA PRO A 48 6.30 6.04 -37.71
C PRO A 48 4.89 6.40 -38.19
N LEU A 49 4.36 5.68 -39.18
CA LEU A 49 2.97 5.83 -39.63
C LEU A 49 1.97 5.33 -38.58
N GLY A 50 2.30 4.26 -37.85
CA GLY A 50 1.52 3.76 -36.71
C GLY A 50 1.48 4.74 -35.53
N ILE A 51 2.56 5.49 -35.29
CA ILE A 51 2.57 6.60 -34.31
C ILE A 51 1.62 7.71 -34.76
N ALA A 52 1.65 8.09 -36.04
CA ALA A 52 0.78 9.14 -36.57
C ALA A 52 -0.71 8.77 -36.49
N VAL A 53 -1.08 7.52 -36.83
CA VAL A 53 -2.46 7.03 -36.71
C VAL A 53 -2.87 6.88 -35.24
N GLY A 54 -2.03 6.29 -34.39
CA GLY A 54 -2.30 6.14 -32.94
C GLY A 54 -2.40 7.48 -32.21
N GLY A 55 -1.60 8.47 -32.61
CA GLY A 55 -1.64 9.84 -32.10
C GLY A 55 -2.86 10.62 -32.58
N ALA A 56 -3.29 10.47 -33.84
CA ALA A 56 -4.51 11.11 -34.35
C ALA A 56 -5.79 10.54 -33.70
N VAL A 57 -5.86 9.22 -33.54
CA VAL A 57 -6.98 8.55 -32.84
C VAL A 57 -6.96 8.88 -31.34
N GLY A 58 -5.80 8.87 -30.71
CA GLY A 58 -5.63 9.26 -29.31
C GLY A 58 -5.94 10.74 -29.06
N GLY A 59 -5.58 11.63 -29.99
CA GLY A 59 -5.89 13.06 -29.96
C GLY A 59 -7.37 13.35 -30.15
N LEU A 60 -8.06 12.64 -31.05
CA LEU A 60 -9.51 12.75 -31.26
C LEU A 60 -10.31 12.17 -30.08
N LEU A 61 -9.87 11.05 -29.50
CA LEU A 61 -10.46 10.49 -28.28
C LEU A 61 -10.18 11.37 -27.05
N GLY A 62 -8.99 11.96 -26.96
CA GLY A 62 -8.66 12.99 -25.97
C GLY A 62 -9.59 14.19 -26.10
N CYS A 63 -9.74 14.74 -27.30
CA CYS A 63 -10.67 15.84 -27.61
C CYS A 63 -12.12 15.50 -27.30
N TRP A 64 -12.59 14.28 -27.60
CA TRP A 64 -13.95 13.83 -27.28
C TRP A 64 -14.18 13.67 -25.77
N MET A 65 -13.16 13.22 -25.03
CA MET A 65 -13.18 13.11 -23.56
C MET A 65 -13.00 14.46 -22.84
N THR A 66 -12.37 15.46 -23.47
CA THR A 66 -12.23 16.83 -22.91
C THR A 66 -13.37 17.78 -23.30
N SER A 67 -14.19 17.44 -24.30
CA SER A 67 -15.27 18.31 -24.82
C SER A 67 -16.54 18.37 -23.94
N GLY A 68 -16.48 17.99 -22.67
CA GLY A 68 -17.52 18.34 -21.68
C GLY A 68 -18.91 17.70 -21.85
N GLN A 69 -19.10 16.72 -22.74
CA GLN A 69 -20.36 15.98 -22.86
C GLN A 69 -20.27 14.60 -22.20
N PHE A 70 -20.20 14.59 -20.87
CA PHE A 70 -20.52 13.38 -20.10
C PHE A 70 -22.03 13.21 -20.15
N LYS A 71 -22.55 12.15 -20.81
CA LYS A 71 -23.95 11.79 -20.62
C LYS A 71 -24.15 11.41 -19.15
N PRO A 72 -25.09 12.04 -18.43
CA PRO A 72 -25.35 11.67 -17.06
C PRO A 72 -25.75 10.19 -16.96
N LEU A 73 -25.32 9.50 -15.90
CA LEU A 73 -25.67 8.11 -15.64
C LEU A 73 -27.19 7.88 -15.61
N PRO A 74 -28.02 8.81 -15.08
CA PRO A 74 -29.48 8.75 -15.23
C PRO A 74 -29.94 8.75 -16.70
N GLN A 75 -29.24 9.49 -17.57
CA GLN A 75 -29.55 9.54 -19.00
C GLN A 75 -29.21 8.22 -19.70
N VAL A 76 -28.11 7.57 -19.31
CA VAL A 76 -27.74 6.23 -19.82
C VAL A 76 -28.77 5.17 -19.38
N ILE A 77 -29.26 5.23 -18.14
CA ILE A 77 -30.27 4.32 -17.60
C ILE A 77 -31.61 4.48 -18.33
N ASN A 78 -32.01 5.72 -18.62
CA ASN A 78 -33.24 5.99 -19.38
C ASN A 78 -33.15 5.61 -20.87
N GLU A 79 -31.95 5.63 -21.45
CA GLU A 79 -31.71 5.23 -22.85
C GLU A 79 -31.50 3.70 -23.03
N MET A 80 -31.59 2.91 -21.95
CA MET A 80 -31.44 1.45 -22.02
C MET A 80 -32.58 0.78 -22.78
N THR A 81 -32.26 -0.27 -23.54
CA THR A 81 -33.29 -1.10 -24.20
C THR A 81 -34.14 -1.85 -23.17
N PRO A 82 -35.38 -2.25 -23.50
CA PRO A 82 -36.25 -3.00 -22.58
C PRO A 82 -35.61 -4.31 -22.07
N VAL A 83 -34.76 -4.94 -22.88
CA VAL A 83 -34.01 -6.15 -22.50
C VAL A 83 -32.95 -5.83 -21.44
N GLN A 84 -32.27 -4.69 -21.56
CA GLN A 84 -31.27 -4.25 -20.58
C GLN A 84 -31.92 -3.78 -19.27
N GLN A 85 -33.06 -3.09 -19.35
CA GLN A 85 -33.81 -2.71 -18.15
C GLN A 85 -34.28 -3.95 -17.37
N LYS A 86 -34.71 -5.01 -18.06
CA LYS A 86 -35.10 -6.27 -17.42
C LYS A 86 -33.93 -6.96 -16.70
N LYS A 87 -32.75 -7.02 -17.31
CA LYS A 87 -31.56 -7.60 -16.66
C LYS A 87 -31.10 -6.78 -15.45
N LEU A 88 -31.10 -5.45 -15.57
CA LEU A 88 -30.80 -4.57 -14.45
C LEU A 88 -31.82 -4.76 -13.32
N TYR A 89 -33.10 -4.89 -13.65
CA TYR A 89 -34.14 -5.21 -12.67
C TYR A 89 -33.88 -6.53 -11.94
N GLU A 90 -33.55 -7.61 -12.66
CA GLU A 90 -33.23 -8.91 -12.05
C GLU A 90 -32.03 -8.83 -11.09
N ASP A 91 -30.97 -8.14 -11.49
CA ASP A 91 -29.78 -7.92 -10.66
C ASP A 91 -30.12 -7.14 -9.38
N ILE A 92 -30.95 -6.09 -9.47
CA ILE A 92 -31.33 -5.27 -8.30
C ILE A 92 -32.36 -5.99 -7.42
N MET A 93 -33.29 -6.74 -7.99
CA MET A 93 -34.25 -7.54 -7.23
C MET A 93 -33.58 -8.65 -6.43
N SER A 94 -32.43 -9.18 -6.88
CA SER A 94 -31.64 -10.12 -6.11
C SER A 94 -31.15 -9.55 -4.76
N ILE A 95 -31.03 -8.22 -4.68
CA ILE A 95 -30.58 -7.49 -3.48
C ILE A 95 -31.76 -7.00 -2.66
N LEU A 96 -32.83 -6.52 -3.31
CA LEU A 96 -34.06 -6.09 -2.62
C LEU A 96 -34.83 -7.26 -2.00
N GLY A 97 -34.65 -8.49 -2.50
CA GLY A 97 -35.20 -9.70 -1.89
C GLY A 97 -36.73 -9.65 -1.79
N SER A 98 -37.26 -9.86 -0.58
CA SER A 98 -38.70 -9.88 -0.29
C SER A 98 -39.25 -8.53 0.22
N ILE A 99 -38.56 -7.41 -0.04
CA ILE A 99 -39.06 -6.09 0.35
C ILE A 99 -40.31 -5.78 -0.49
N GLU A 100 -41.44 -5.55 0.17
CA GLU A 100 -42.67 -5.07 -0.46
C GLU A 100 -42.73 -3.54 -0.37
N TRP A 101 -43.13 -2.89 -1.46
CA TRP A 101 -43.37 -1.45 -1.50
C TRP A 101 -44.66 -1.14 -2.26
N THR A 102 -45.32 -0.05 -1.88
CA THR A 102 -46.58 0.41 -2.50
C THR A 102 -46.35 1.40 -3.62
N ASP A 103 -45.27 2.18 -3.57
CA ASP A 103 -44.89 3.16 -4.58
C ASP A 103 -43.38 3.44 -4.61
N VAL A 104 -42.92 4.12 -5.66
CA VAL A 104 -41.50 4.45 -5.88
C VAL A 104 -40.90 5.33 -4.78
N ALA A 105 -41.69 6.21 -4.16
CA ALA A 105 -41.18 7.10 -3.12
C ALA A 105 -40.88 6.32 -1.83
N GLN A 106 -41.75 5.36 -1.49
CA GLN A 106 -41.52 4.44 -0.39
C GLN A 106 -40.27 3.57 -0.64
N LEU A 107 -40.10 3.06 -1.86
CA LEU A 107 -38.92 2.28 -2.24
C LEU A 107 -37.62 3.10 -2.10
N ILE A 108 -37.59 4.34 -2.61
CA ILE A 108 -36.42 5.23 -2.52
C ILE A 108 -36.09 5.54 -1.05
N ALA A 109 -37.11 5.81 -0.23
CA ALA A 109 -36.92 6.08 1.20
C ALA A 109 -36.36 4.87 1.94
N LEU A 110 -36.89 3.66 1.69
CA LEU A 110 -36.43 2.42 2.32
C LEU A 110 -34.97 2.11 1.97
N VAL A 111 -34.60 2.27 0.70
CA VAL A 111 -33.23 2.00 0.25
C VAL A 111 -32.27 3.07 0.76
N THR A 112 -32.66 4.35 0.78
CA THR A 112 -31.80 5.45 1.23
C THR A 112 -31.65 5.50 2.75
N ALA A 113 -32.64 5.05 3.52
CA ALA A 113 -32.59 5.01 4.98
C ALA A 113 -31.64 3.91 5.52
N ASN A 114 -31.31 2.90 4.71
CA ASN A 114 -30.39 1.83 5.07
C ASN A 114 -29.08 1.98 4.27
N ALA A 115 -28.05 2.54 4.91
CA ALA A 115 -26.75 2.80 4.25
C ALA A 115 -26.10 1.55 3.63
N SER A 116 -26.28 0.37 4.24
CA SER A 116 -25.77 -0.89 3.69
C SER A 116 -26.55 -1.29 2.43
N LEU A 117 -27.88 -1.19 2.47
CA LEU A 117 -28.73 -1.53 1.32
C LEU A 117 -28.52 -0.54 0.17
N GLN A 118 -28.44 0.76 0.47
CA GLN A 118 -28.09 1.81 -0.49
C GLN A 118 -26.76 1.52 -1.18
N GLN A 119 -25.73 1.13 -0.41
CA GLN A 119 -24.41 0.83 -0.94
C GLN A 119 -24.42 -0.43 -1.82
N GLN A 120 -25.16 -1.48 -1.44
CA GLN A 120 -25.28 -2.71 -2.24
C GLN A 120 -26.00 -2.46 -3.57
N VAL A 121 -27.14 -1.76 -3.54
CA VAL A 121 -27.92 -1.38 -4.74
C VAL A 121 -27.08 -0.50 -5.67
N THR A 122 -26.35 0.48 -5.11
CA THR A 122 -25.46 1.36 -5.89
C THR A 122 -24.29 0.59 -6.51
N ALA A 123 -23.69 -0.35 -5.79
CA ALA A 123 -22.59 -1.16 -6.29
C ALA A 123 -23.03 -2.11 -7.43
N ALA A 124 -24.23 -2.69 -7.32
CA ALA A 124 -24.80 -3.54 -8.35
C ALA A 124 -25.10 -2.76 -9.63
N LEU A 125 -25.69 -1.57 -9.51
CA LEU A 125 -25.92 -0.66 -10.63
C LEU A 125 -24.62 -0.31 -11.38
N LEU A 126 -23.57 0.07 -10.65
CA LEU A 126 -22.27 0.41 -11.24
C LEU A 126 -21.60 -0.80 -11.90
N SER A 127 -21.72 -1.98 -11.29
CA SER A 127 -21.15 -3.22 -11.82
C SER A 127 -21.86 -3.66 -13.10
N TYR A 128 -23.19 -3.56 -13.14
CA TYR A 128 -23.99 -3.84 -14.34
C TYR A 128 -23.58 -2.94 -15.50
N ILE A 129 -23.51 -1.62 -15.26
CA ILE A 129 -23.13 -0.64 -16.28
C ILE A 129 -21.71 -0.87 -16.77
N HIS A 130 -20.75 -1.15 -15.87
CA HIS A 130 -19.37 -1.44 -16.26
C HIS A 130 -19.28 -2.68 -17.16
N ARG A 131 -20.02 -3.75 -16.83
CA ARG A 131 -20.03 -5.00 -17.58
C ARG A 131 -20.67 -4.86 -18.96
N GLU A 132 -21.80 -4.16 -19.06
CA GLU A 132 -22.50 -3.95 -20.34
C GLU A 132 -21.72 -3.00 -21.28
N LEU A 133 -21.12 -1.93 -20.75
CA LEU A 133 -20.28 -1.02 -21.56
C LEU A 133 -19.02 -1.70 -22.10
N GLN A 134 -18.43 -2.65 -21.36
CA GLN A 134 -17.31 -3.45 -21.86
C GLN A 134 -17.74 -4.48 -22.92
N ALA A 135 -18.92 -5.07 -22.77
CA ALA A 135 -19.46 -6.04 -23.73
C ALA A 135 -19.79 -5.41 -25.09
N GLU A 136 -20.31 -4.18 -25.12
CA GLU A 136 -20.61 -3.47 -26.38
C GLU A 136 -19.34 -3.14 -27.18
N VAL A 137 -18.25 -2.78 -26.51
CA VAL A 137 -16.94 -2.49 -27.13
C VAL A 137 -16.33 -3.76 -27.76
N ILE A 138 -16.45 -4.90 -27.09
CA ILE A 138 -15.91 -6.20 -27.58
C ILE A 138 -16.73 -6.75 -28.76
N SER A 139 -18.04 -6.49 -28.80
CA SER A 139 -18.92 -6.96 -29.89
C SER A 139 -18.66 -6.25 -31.23
N ARG A 140 -18.29 -4.96 -31.21
CA ARG A 140 -18.01 -4.18 -32.43
C ARG A 140 -16.66 -4.53 -33.05
N VAL A 141 -15.69 -4.99 -32.27
CA VAL A 141 -14.38 -5.47 -32.74
C VAL A 141 -14.52 -6.80 -33.50
N HIS A 142 -15.35 -7.72 -33.03
CA HIS A 142 -15.57 -9.01 -33.71
C HIS A 142 -16.33 -8.89 -35.04
N ARG A 143 -17.18 -7.88 -35.21
CA ARG A 143 -17.99 -7.72 -36.43
C ARG A 143 -17.18 -7.23 -37.65
N VAL A 144 -16.02 -6.61 -37.41
CA VAL A 144 -15.11 -6.13 -38.49
C VAL A 144 -14.23 -7.28 -39.03
N VAL A 145 -13.86 -8.25 -38.19
CA VAL A 145 -12.96 -9.36 -38.56
C VAL A 145 -13.62 -10.37 -39.51
N LYS A 146 -14.97 -10.51 -39.48
CA LYS A 146 -15.67 -11.53 -40.28
C LYS A 146 -16.01 -11.14 -41.72
N LYS A 147 -15.74 -9.90 -42.16
CA LYS A 147 -16.15 -9.39 -43.49
C LYS A 147 -15.04 -9.41 -44.56
N GLY A 148 -13.89 -10.03 -44.30
CA GLY A 148 -12.76 -10.06 -45.22
C GLY A 148 -12.11 -11.43 -45.36
N SER A 149 -12.79 -12.39 -45.97
CA SER A 149 -12.10 -13.50 -46.67
C SER A 149 -13.01 -14.14 -47.73
N ALA A 150 -12.63 -13.96 -48.99
CA ALA A 150 -13.06 -14.73 -50.14
C ALA A 150 -11.78 -15.20 -50.89
N PRO A 151 -11.83 -16.30 -51.69
CA PRO A 151 -10.68 -17.19 -51.89
C PRO A 151 -10.06 -17.13 -53.29
N ALA A 152 -8.77 -17.48 -53.39
CA ALA A 152 -8.01 -17.87 -54.60
C ALA A 152 -6.65 -18.44 -54.12
N ASP A 153 -5.93 -19.38 -54.71
CA ASP A 153 -6.09 -20.17 -55.94
C ASP A 153 -5.12 -21.38 -55.84
N GLN A 154 -5.39 -22.47 -56.57
CA GLN A 154 -4.56 -23.68 -56.66
C GLN A 154 -3.30 -23.49 -57.54
N PRO A 155 -2.19 -24.22 -57.27
CA PRO A 155 -1.26 -24.63 -58.32
C PRO A 155 -1.42 -26.11 -58.69
N LYS A 156 -1.22 -26.36 -59.99
CA LYS A 156 -1.39 -27.62 -60.70
C LYS A 156 -0.37 -28.69 -60.34
N ALA A 157 -0.82 -29.93 -60.51
CA ALA A 157 -0.08 -31.18 -60.41
C ALA A 157 1.22 -31.21 -61.23
N GLY A 158 2.30 -31.60 -60.55
CA GLY A 158 3.52 -32.17 -61.11
C GLY A 158 3.81 -33.45 -60.33
N GLU A 159 4.22 -34.49 -61.06
CA GLU A 159 4.27 -35.91 -60.65
C GLU A 159 5.01 -36.15 -59.32
N GLU A 160 4.34 -36.81 -58.37
CA GLU A 160 4.95 -37.36 -57.15
C GLU A 160 5.61 -38.70 -57.48
N GLU A 161 6.95 -38.70 -57.51
CA GLU A 161 7.76 -39.90 -57.56
C GLU A 161 7.75 -40.56 -56.17
N TRP A 162 7.07 -41.70 -56.05
CA TRP A 162 6.91 -42.45 -54.80
C TRP A 162 8.26 -42.89 -54.23
N ASN A 163 8.64 -42.34 -53.06
CA ASN A 163 9.86 -42.72 -52.33
C ASN A 163 9.54 -43.81 -51.28
N PRO A 164 10.07 -45.04 -51.41
CA PRO A 164 9.77 -46.16 -50.51
C PRO A 164 10.29 -46.01 -49.07
N TRP A 165 11.05 -44.95 -48.76
CA TRP A 165 11.82 -44.83 -47.50
C TRP A 165 11.40 -43.63 -46.62
N GLU A 166 10.29 -42.94 -46.93
CA GLU A 166 9.79 -41.79 -46.14
C GLU A 166 9.33 -42.16 -44.71
N GLU A 167 8.84 -43.38 -44.50
CA GLU A 167 8.34 -43.80 -43.19
C GLU A 167 9.47 -44.05 -42.17
N ASP A 168 10.65 -44.51 -42.64
CA ASP A 168 11.80 -44.81 -41.79
C ASP A 168 12.54 -43.54 -41.35
N GLU A 169 12.67 -42.52 -42.21
CA GLU A 169 13.27 -41.23 -41.84
C GLU A 169 12.39 -40.41 -40.87
N HIS A 170 11.06 -40.55 -40.96
CA HIS A 170 10.14 -39.92 -40.01
C HIS A 170 10.12 -40.58 -38.64
N ALA A 171 10.25 -41.91 -38.55
CA ALA A 171 10.34 -42.61 -37.28
C ALA A 171 11.62 -42.26 -36.49
N ASP A 172 12.77 -42.19 -37.18
CA ASP A 172 14.05 -41.84 -36.55
C ASP A 172 14.12 -40.37 -36.15
N SER A 173 13.58 -39.45 -36.96
CA SER A 173 13.53 -38.02 -36.63
C SER A 173 12.60 -37.72 -35.45
N ILE A 174 11.45 -38.41 -35.34
CA ILE A 174 10.56 -38.31 -34.18
C ILE A 174 11.24 -38.85 -32.91
N SER A 175 11.95 -39.98 -32.99
CA SER A 175 12.66 -40.56 -31.84
C SER A 175 13.80 -39.66 -31.34
N VAL A 176 14.52 -38.99 -32.25
CA VAL A 176 15.60 -38.05 -31.93
C VAL A 176 15.06 -36.76 -31.32
N LEU A 177 13.94 -36.22 -31.82
CA LEU A 177 13.26 -35.06 -31.25
C LEU A 177 12.71 -35.35 -29.85
N GLN A 178 12.18 -36.55 -29.63
CA GLN A 178 11.67 -36.99 -28.34
C GLN A 178 12.79 -37.17 -27.32
N LYS A 179 13.91 -37.82 -27.69
CA LYS A 179 15.13 -37.90 -26.87
C LYS A 179 15.72 -36.52 -26.55
N ARG A 180 15.71 -35.57 -27.49
CA ARG A 180 16.15 -34.18 -27.23
C ARG A 180 15.21 -33.45 -26.27
N ARG A 181 13.89 -33.65 -26.37
CA ARG A 181 12.89 -33.10 -25.42
C ARG A 181 13.09 -33.67 -24.02
N GLU A 182 13.31 -34.97 -23.89
CA GLU A 182 13.56 -35.64 -22.61
C GLU A 182 14.89 -35.21 -22.00
N ALA A 183 15.94 -35.10 -22.82
CA ALA A 183 17.23 -34.57 -22.39
C ALA A 183 17.11 -33.11 -21.91
N TYR A 184 16.38 -32.26 -22.64
CA TYR A 184 16.10 -30.88 -22.25
C TYR A 184 15.25 -30.79 -20.98
N ARG A 185 14.26 -31.68 -20.81
CA ARG A 185 13.44 -31.77 -19.59
C ARG A 185 14.27 -32.23 -18.39
N SER A 186 15.14 -33.23 -18.56
CA SER A 186 16.07 -33.67 -17.52
C SER A 186 17.11 -32.59 -17.15
N TYR A 187 17.55 -31.80 -18.14
CA TYR A 187 18.44 -30.66 -17.96
C TYR A 187 17.73 -29.52 -17.21
N GLN A 188 16.48 -29.20 -17.57
CA GLN A 188 15.62 -28.27 -16.84
C GLN A 188 15.38 -28.72 -15.40
N GLU A 189 15.15 -30.01 -15.15
CA GLU A 189 15.01 -30.58 -13.81
C GLU A 189 16.32 -30.52 -13.00
N ARG A 190 17.47 -30.76 -13.63
CA ARG A 190 18.78 -30.58 -12.99
C ARG A 190 19.04 -29.12 -12.63
N ILE A 191 18.67 -28.18 -13.50
CA ILE A 191 18.73 -26.74 -13.22
C ILE A 191 17.74 -26.35 -12.10
N ALA A 192 16.55 -26.92 -12.07
CA ALA A 192 15.57 -26.68 -11.01
C ALA A 192 16.04 -27.24 -9.66
N LYS A 193 16.70 -28.42 -9.67
CA LYS A 193 17.34 -29.02 -8.48
C LYS A 193 18.60 -28.26 -8.03
N SER A 194 19.29 -27.56 -8.94
CA SER A 194 20.45 -26.72 -8.63
C SER A 194 20.08 -25.27 -8.28
N ARG A 195 18.80 -24.87 -8.37
CA ARG A 195 18.35 -23.55 -7.88
C ARG A 195 18.35 -23.58 -6.34
N PRO A 196 18.91 -22.56 -5.68
CA PRO A 196 18.82 -22.47 -4.22
C PRO A 196 17.34 -22.51 -3.81
N LYS A 197 17.00 -23.29 -2.77
CA LYS A 197 15.64 -23.34 -2.22
C LYS A 197 15.22 -21.92 -1.85
N ARG A 198 14.33 -21.32 -2.65
CA ARG A 198 13.76 -20.00 -2.40
C ARG A 198 12.53 -20.19 -1.53
N TYR A 199 12.57 -19.63 -0.33
CA TYR A 199 11.43 -19.61 0.56
C TYR A 199 10.41 -18.60 0.06
N LYS A 200 9.12 -18.87 0.27
CA LYS A 200 8.05 -17.92 -0.07
C LYS A 200 7.36 -17.48 1.20
N VAL A 201 7.23 -16.17 1.41
CA VAL A 201 6.49 -15.61 2.53
C VAL A 201 5.52 -14.56 2.01
N GLN A 202 4.27 -14.66 2.40
CA GLN A 202 3.23 -13.72 2.00
C GLN A 202 2.90 -12.77 3.16
N ILE A 203 2.91 -11.47 2.91
CA ILE A 203 2.67 -10.42 3.91
C ILE A 203 1.32 -9.75 3.64
N TRP A 204 0.45 -9.73 4.64
CA TRP A 204 -0.87 -9.08 4.56
C TRP A 204 -0.89 -7.78 5.38
N GLY A 205 -0.86 -6.66 4.67
CA GLY A 205 -0.77 -5.31 5.22
C GLY A 205 -2.12 -4.72 5.63
N LYS A 206 -2.50 -4.79 6.91
CA LYS A 206 -3.75 -4.21 7.44
C LYS A 206 -3.55 -3.06 8.42
N ALA A 207 -2.31 -2.60 8.58
CA ALA A 207 -1.94 -1.40 9.32
C ALA A 207 -0.97 -0.53 8.52
N ALA A 208 -0.90 0.76 8.82
CA ALA A 208 -0.03 1.72 8.14
C ALA A 208 1.46 1.31 8.16
N ILE A 209 1.92 0.73 9.28
CA ILE A 209 3.29 0.22 9.42
C ILE A 209 3.63 -0.90 8.43
N GLY A 210 2.64 -1.51 7.76
CA GLY A 210 2.86 -2.49 6.69
C GLY A 210 3.49 -1.87 5.46
N LEU A 211 3.11 -0.63 5.12
CA LEU A 211 3.78 0.13 4.05
C LEU A 211 5.20 0.52 4.45
N TYR A 212 5.45 0.78 5.73
CA TYR A 212 6.82 1.05 6.21
C TYR A 212 7.70 -0.20 6.08
N LEU A 213 7.21 -1.35 6.55
CA LEU A 213 7.88 -2.65 6.35
C LEU A 213 8.17 -2.90 4.86
N TRP A 214 7.20 -2.68 3.98
CA TRP A 214 7.34 -2.98 2.56
C TRP A 214 8.22 -1.98 1.80
N GLU A 215 7.83 -0.70 1.78
CA GLU A 215 8.45 0.33 0.93
C GLU A 215 9.78 0.83 1.53
N HIS A 216 9.94 0.86 2.86
CA HIS A 216 11.12 1.47 3.50
C HIS A 216 12.14 0.48 4.05
N ILE A 217 11.71 -0.70 4.50
CA ILE A 217 12.61 -1.72 5.06
C ILE A 217 12.96 -2.77 4.00
N LEU A 218 11.96 -3.40 3.38
CA LEU A 218 12.20 -4.39 2.32
C LEU A 218 12.57 -3.75 0.99
N GLU A 219 12.16 -2.48 0.77
CA GLU A 219 12.35 -1.71 -0.47
C GLU A 219 11.57 -2.32 -1.65
N GLY A 220 10.40 -2.90 -1.36
CA GLY A 220 9.52 -3.52 -2.33
C GLY A 220 8.71 -2.51 -3.15
N PRO A 221 8.62 -2.65 -4.48
CA PRO A 221 7.71 -1.85 -5.29
C PRO A 221 6.26 -2.28 -5.07
N LEU A 222 5.31 -1.39 -5.39
CA LEU A 222 3.86 -1.66 -5.31
C LEU A 222 3.17 -1.35 -6.64
N ASN A 223 2.29 -2.25 -7.05
CA ASN A 223 1.44 -2.16 -8.22
C ASN A 223 -0.04 -2.29 -7.81
N PRO A 224 -0.93 -1.37 -8.23
CA PRO A 224 -0.62 -0.11 -8.90
C PRO A 224 0.16 0.86 -7.98
N THR A 225 0.87 1.79 -8.60
CA THR A 225 1.60 2.86 -7.90
C THR A 225 0.68 3.90 -7.28
N ASP A 226 -0.60 3.92 -7.67
CA ASP A 226 -1.63 4.79 -7.09
C ASP A 226 -1.84 4.48 -5.60
N LYS A 227 -1.51 5.46 -4.75
CA LYS A 227 -1.63 5.39 -3.29
C LYS A 227 -3.09 5.25 -2.81
N THR A 228 -4.07 5.56 -3.66
CA THR A 228 -5.52 5.43 -3.38
C THR A 228 -6.13 4.12 -3.89
N GLY A 229 -5.30 3.26 -4.49
CA GLY A 229 -5.71 1.95 -5.00
C GLY A 229 -6.40 1.11 -3.92
N GLN A 230 -7.53 0.51 -4.28
CA GLN A 230 -8.30 -0.37 -3.37
C GLN A 230 -7.55 -1.68 -3.08
N TRP A 231 -6.75 -2.13 -4.03
CA TRP A 231 -5.86 -3.28 -3.94
C TRP A 231 -4.50 -2.84 -4.46
N ARG A 232 -3.44 -3.10 -3.69
CA ARG A 232 -2.05 -2.89 -4.08
C ARG A 232 -1.26 -4.12 -3.68
N GLU A 233 -0.44 -4.61 -4.59
CA GLU A 233 0.40 -5.77 -4.38
C GLU A 233 1.83 -5.53 -4.84
N GLY A 234 2.76 -6.32 -4.33
CA GLY A 234 4.14 -6.25 -4.72
C GLY A 234 4.86 -7.57 -4.48
N GLU A 235 5.93 -7.78 -5.23
CA GLU A 235 6.83 -8.90 -5.03
C GLU A 235 8.27 -8.38 -4.94
N ILE A 236 9.04 -8.95 -4.01
CA ILE A 236 10.48 -8.67 -3.89
C ILE A 236 11.22 -9.88 -3.38
N GLN A 237 12.46 -10.05 -3.83
CA GLN A 237 13.37 -11.04 -3.28
C GLN A 237 14.32 -10.36 -2.27
N SER A 238 14.36 -10.88 -1.04
CA SER A 238 15.31 -10.45 -0.01
C SER A 238 16.06 -11.67 0.53
N GLY A 239 17.33 -11.78 0.19
CA GLY A 239 18.13 -12.97 0.50
C GLY A 239 17.54 -14.24 -0.14
N LYS A 240 17.23 -15.23 0.69
CA LYS A 240 16.62 -16.51 0.26
C LYS A 240 15.09 -16.49 0.26
N ILE A 241 14.47 -15.44 0.78
CA ILE A 241 13.02 -15.30 0.86
C ILE A 241 12.49 -14.46 -0.31
N SER A 242 11.51 -14.98 -1.01
CA SER A 242 10.65 -14.27 -1.95
C SER A 242 9.41 -13.80 -1.17
N PHE A 243 9.23 -12.49 -1.06
CA PHE A 243 8.08 -11.90 -0.42
C PHE A 243 7.03 -11.48 -1.45
N SER A 244 5.78 -11.80 -1.17
CA SER A 244 4.61 -11.17 -1.80
C SER A 244 3.89 -10.33 -0.75
N PHE A 245 3.42 -9.15 -1.11
CA PHE A 245 2.75 -8.24 -0.18
C PHE A 245 1.44 -7.75 -0.75
N TYR A 246 0.41 -7.72 0.09
CA TYR A 246 -0.93 -7.29 -0.28
C TYR A 246 -1.44 -6.27 0.72
N THR A 247 -1.92 -5.12 0.23
CA THR A 247 -2.48 -4.06 1.07
C THR A 247 -3.62 -3.33 0.36
N GLY A 248 -4.48 -2.69 1.15
CA GLY A 248 -5.58 -1.88 0.66
C GLY A 248 -6.95 -2.24 1.26
N PRO A 249 -7.98 -1.42 1.02
CA PRO A 249 -9.35 -1.67 1.47
C PRO A 249 -9.96 -2.98 0.93
N ALA A 250 -9.69 -3.34 -0.32
CA ALA A 250 -10.24 -4.55 -0.96
C ALA A 250 -9.49 -5.83 -0.57
N VAL A 251 -8.37 -5.72 0.14
CA VAL A 251 -7.68 -6.88 0.72
C VAL A 251 -8.49 -7.33 1.94
N VAL A 252 -9.42 -8.25 1.70
CA VAL A 252 -10.34 -8.82 2.69
C VAL A 252 -10.09 -10.32 2.84
N GLN A 253 -10.49 -10.87 3.98
CA GLN A 253 -10.32 -12.30 4.29
C GLN A 253 -10.96 -13.18 3.20
N GLY A 254 -10.30 -14.30 2.87
CA GLY A 254 -10.77 -15.27 1.87
C GLY A 254 -10.64 -14.88 0.39
N HIS A 255 -10.24 -13.64 0.07
CA HIS A 255 -10.10 -13.16 -1.31
C HIS A 255 -8.64 -12.97 -1.74
N ILE A 256 -7.69 -13.31 -0.87
CA ILE A 256 -6.26 -13.22 -1.16
C ILE A 256 -5.80 -14.57 -1.73
N PRO A 257 -5.18 -14.60 -2.92
CA PRO A 257 -4.62 -15.83 -3.45
C PRO A 257 -3.47 -16.29 -2.55
N LEU A 258 -3.59 -17.50 -2.01
CA LEU A 258 -2.56 -18.15 -1.22
C LEU A 258 -1.62 -18.94 -2.14
N ASP A 259 -0.35 -18.55 -2.20
CA ASP A 259 0.69 -19.23 -2.99
C ASP A 259 1.81 -19.83 -2.12
N THR A 260 1.67 -19.75 -0.79
CA THR A 260 2.60 -20.24 0.23
C THR A 260 1.86 -20.64 1.50
N ASP A 261 2.51 -21.46 2.33
CA ASP A 261 2.05 -21.88 3.66
C ASP A 261 2.55 -20.96 4.79
N SER A 262 3.29 -19.90 4.44
CA SER A 262 4.01 -19.02 5.37
C SER A 262 3.52 -17.58 5.25
N VAL A 263 2.87 -17.07 6.30
CA VAL A 263 2.19 -15.76 6.29
C VAL A 263 2.69 -14.82 7.39
N VAL A 264 2.83 -13.54 7.06
CA VAL A 264 3.06 -12.46 8.03
C VAL A 264 1.88 -11.50 8.02
N LEU A 265 1.23 -11.33 9.18
CA LEU A 265 0.14 -10.38 9.34
C LEU A 265 0.68 -9.05 9.86
N VAL A 266 0.25 -7.94 9.26
CA VAL A 266 0.56 -6.60 9.79
C VAL A 266 -0.71 -5.97 10.36
N LEU A 267 -0.79 -5.87 11.69
CA LEU A 267 -2.01 -5.59 12.44
C LEU A 267 -1.95 -4.27 13.22
N ASN A 268 -3.13 -3.77 13.62
CA ASN A 268 -3.26 -2.51 14.35
C ASN A 268 -3.98 -2.71 15.69
N GLY A 269 -3.26 -2.50 16.78
CA GLY A 269 -3.72 -2.64 18.16
C GLY A 269 -3.88 -1.32 18.93
N ARG A 270 -3.91 -0.15 18.25
CA ARG A 270 -3.94 1.15 18.95
C ARG A 270 -5.27 1.50 19.61
N GLU A 271 -6.37 1.00 19.07
CA GLU A 271 -7.74 1.36 19.50
C GLU A 271 -8.64 0.14 19.46
N GLN A 272 -9.68 0.11 20.32
CA GLN A 272 -10.56 -1.06 20.45
C GLN A 272 -11.18 -1.50 19.12
N GLN A 273 -11.62 -0.57 18.27
CA GLN A 273 -12.18 -0.90 16.96
C GLN A 273 -11.13 -1.56 16.03
N LYS A 274 -9.87 -1.12 16.10
CA LYS A 274 -8.76 -1.69 15.32
C LYS A 274 -8.33 -3.05 15.86
N ILE A 275 -8.39 -3.24 17.17
CA ILE A 275 -8.19 -4.54 17.82
C ILE A 275 -9.25 -5.53 17.34
N SER A 276 -10.54 -5.18 17.40
CA SER A 276 -11.62 -6.04 16.91
C SER A 276 -11.44 -6.43 15.44
N TYR A 277 -11.02 -5.48 14.59
CA TYR A 277 -10.71 -5.77 13.19
C TYR A 277 -9.49 -6.71 13.04
N SER A 278 -8.43 -6.49 13.81
CA SER A 278 -7.23 -7.34 13.82
C SER A 278 -7.53 -8.76 14.30
N ILE A 279 -8.43 -8.92 15.27
CA ILE A 279 -8.91 -10.23 15.76
C ILE A 279 -9.61 -11.02 14.67
N GLN A 280 -10.38 -10.37 13.77
CA GLN A 280 -11.01 -11.07 12.65
C GLN A 280 -9.98 -11.65 11.67
N TRP A 281 -8.85 -10.98 11.45
CA TRP A 281 -7.73 -11.54 10.70
C TRP A 281 -7.06 -12.68 11.46
N LEU A 282 -6.86 -12.50 12.77
CA LEU A 282 -6.64 -13.52 13.80
C LEU A 282 -7.33 -14.85 13.49
N GLN A 283 -8.64 -14.79 13.60
CA GLN A 283 -9.54 -15.93 13.48
C GLN A 283 -9.52 -16.52 12.07
N HIS A 284 -9.44 -15.68 11.03
CA HIS A 284 -9.37 -16.18 9.66
C HIS A 284 -8.15 -17.06 9.43
N VAL A 285 -6.94 -16.62 9.81
CA VAL A 285 -5.76 -17.47 9.60
C VAL A 285 -5.72 -18.64 10.59
N GLN A 286 -6.34 -18.52 11.77
CA GLN A 286 -6.54 -19.66 12.65
C GLN A 286 -7.31 -20.79 11.93
N THR A 287 -8.38 -20.46 11.21
CA THR A 287 -9.12 -21.45 10.39
C THR A 287 -8.25 -22.04 9.28
N LEU A 288 -7.40 -21.23 8.63
CA LEU A 288 -6.47 -21.72 7.60
C LEU A 288 -5.37 -22.63 8.17
N VAL A 289 -4.92 -22.36 9.39
CA VAL A 289 -3.98 -23.22 10.13
C VAL A 289 -4.64 -24.53 10.51
N GLN A 290 -5.88 -24.51 11.01
CA GLN A 290 -6.66 -25.71 11.30
C GLN A 290 -6.93 -26.55 10.03
N ALA A 291 -7.13 -25.88 8.89
CA ALA A 291 -7.26 -26.52 7.59
C ALA A 291 -5.92 -27.01 6.99
N HIS A 292 -4.79 -26.81 7.69
CA HIS A 292 -3.43 -27.15 7.25
C HIS A 292 -2.99 -26.45 5.94
N THR A 293 -3.66 -25.37 5.56
CA THR A 293 -3.28 -24.55 4.40
C THR A 293 -2.12 -23.63 4.72
N ILE A 294 -2.08 -23.10 5.95
CA ILE A 294 -0.99 -22.27 6.47
C ILE A 294 -0.35 -23.03 7.63
N SER A 295 0.98 -23.10 7.65
CA SER A 295 1.72 -23.80 8.69
C SER A 295 2.57 -22.85 9.55
N LYS A 296 2.95 -21.69 9.01
CA LYS A 296 3.85 -20.71 9.66
C LYS A 296 3.23 -19.33 9.69
N VAL A 297 3.18 -18.71 10.86
CA VAL A 297 2.56 -17.38 11.03
C VAL A 297 3.41 -16.48 11.91
N ALA A 298 3.71 -15.28 11.41
CA ALA A 298 4.28 -14.20 12.22
C ALA A 298 3.36 -12.97 12.20
N VAL A 299 3.49 -12.11 13.20
CA VAL A 299 2.70 -10.88 13.31
C VAL A 299 3.64 -9.69 13.50
N VAL A 300 3.43 -8.62 12.72
CA VAL A 300 3.99 -7.30 12.95
C VAL A 300 2.86 -6.41 13.47
N LEU A 301 2.93 -6.05 14.75
CA LEU A 301 1.85 -5.37 15.46
C LEU A 301 2.21 -3.91 15.74
N LEU A 302 1.39 -2.99 15.20
CA LEU A 302 1.33 -1.63 15.72
C LEU A 302 0.64 -1.67 17.08
N GLY A 303 1.44 -1.71 18.14
CA GLY A 303 0.96 -1.83 19.52
C GLY A 303 0.20 -0.60 20.01
N SER A 304 -0.44 -0.75 21.18
CA SER A 304 -0.99 0.37 21.95
C SER A 304 0.12 1.33 22.37
N GLU A 305 -0.13 2.63 22.29
CA GLU A 305 0.81 3.67 22.78
C GLU A 305 1.00 3.62 24.30
N GLN A 306 0.05 3.00 25.02
CA GLN A 306 0.11 2.71 26.45
C GLN A 306 0.65 1.31 26.73
N CYS A 307 1.07 0.59 25.69
CA CYS A 307 1.64 -0.77 25.74
C CYS A 307 0.73 -1.86 26.32
N THR A 308 -0.58 -1.64 26.31
CA THR A 308 -1.63 -2.62 26.63
C THR A 308 -1.93 -3.51 25.43
N ASN A 309 -1.22 -4.64 25.32
CA ASN A 309 -1.29 -5.55 24.17
C ASN A 309 -1.75 -6.97 24.55
N GLU A 310 -2.32 -7.16 25.74
CA GLU A 310 -2.72 -8.46 26.34
C GLU A 310 -3.61 -9.30 25.42
N TRP A 311 -4.43 -8.64 24.60
CA TRP A 311 -5.38 -9.27 23.68
C TRP A 311 -4.73 -10.17 22.62
N ILE A 312 -3.46 -9.95 22.25
CA ILE A 312 -2.75 -10.82 21.28
C ILE A 312 -2.21 -12.09 21.93
N SER A 313 -2.06 -12.11 23.27
CA SER A 313 -1.41 -13.19 24.01
C SER A 313 -1.97 -14.59 23.70
N PRO A 314 -3.31 -14.80 23.63
CA PRO A 314 -3.88 -16.12 23.35
C PRO A 314 -3.49 -16.71 21.97
N TYR A 315 -3.06 -15.85 21.03
CA TYR A 315 -2.69 -16.27 19.68
C TYR A 315 -1.21 -16.64 19.57
N LEU A 316 -0.37 -16.29 20.54
CA LEU A 316 1.07 -16.59 20.52
C LEU A 316 1.32 -18.06 20.87
N LYS A 317 2.30 -18.70 20.20
CA LYS A 317 2.67 -20.10 20.45
C LYS A 317 3.01 -20.39 21.92
N ARG A 318 3.68 -19.46 22.60
CA ARG A 318 3.98 -19.59 24.05
C ARG A 318 2.75 -19.72 24.95
N SER A 319 1.59 -19.29 24.46
CA SER A 319 0.30 -19.35 25.17
C SER A 319 -0.62 -20.43 24.59
N GLY A 320 -0.09 -21.34 23.75
CA GLY A 320 -0.87 -22.38 23.06
C GLY A 320 -1.54 -21.94 21.75
N GLY A 321 -1.25 -20.73 21.26
CA GLY A 321 -1.74 -20.24 19.98
C GLY A 321 -0.90 -20.71 18.78
N PHE A 322 -1.14 -20.11 17.60
CA PHE A 322 -0.50 -20.51 16.33
C PHE A 322 0.55 -19.52 15.80
N VAL A 323 0.65 -18.32 16.38
CA VAL A 323 1.60 -17.29 15.94
C VAL A 323 3.00 -17.63 16.46
N ASP A 324 3.92 -17.91 15.54
CA ASP A 324 5.31 -18.28 15.80
C ASP A 324 6.11 -17.13 16.40
N ARG A 325 5.99 -15.93 15.82
CA ARG A 325 6.84 -14.76 16.12
C ARG A 325 6.01 -13.48 16.12
N LEU A 326 6.30 -12.58 17.06
CA LEU A 326 5.68 -11.27 17.15
C LEU A 326 6.74 -10.17 17.08
N PHE A 327 6.60 -9.26 16.13
CA PHE A 327 7.32 -7.99 16.06
C PHE A 327 6.40 -6.90 16.59
N LEU A 328 6.77 -6.27 17.70
CA LEU A 328 5.92 -5.35 18.45
C LEU A 328 6.48 -3.93 18.41
N VAL A 329 5.66 -2.98 17.93
CA VAL A 329 5.98 -1.56 17.99
C VAL A 329 5.83 -1.02 19.42
N TYR A 330 6.77 -0.15 19.82
CA TYR A 330 6.99 0.40 21.17
C TYR A 330 7.73 -0.51 22.15
N ASP A 331 8.30 0.10 23.18
CA ASP A 331 8.93 -0.62 24.30
C ASP A 331 7.90 -1.44 25.07
N SER A 332 8.15 -2.74 25.19
CA SER A 332 7.26 -3.66 25.90
C SER A 332 8.04 -4.62 26.78
N PRO A 333 7.55 -4.93 27.99
CA PRO A 333 8.20 -5.90 28.88
C PRO A 333 8.20 -7.32 28.29
N TRP A 334 7.44 -7.57 27.23
CA TRP A 334 7.37 -8.87 26.57
C TRP A 334 8.52 -9.14 25.61
N VAL A 335 9.26 -8.10 25.20
CA VAL A 335 10.36 -8.25 24.25
C VAL A 335 11.48 -9.05 24.89
N ASN A 336 11.85 -10.15 24.25
CA ASN A 336 12.85 -11.09 24.75
C ASN A 336 13.81 -11.59 23.66
N ASP A 337 13.68 -11.06 22.44
CA ASP A 337 14.51 -11.38 21.27
C ASP A 337 14.55 -12.89 20.92
N LYS A 338 13.50 -13.63 21.30
CA LYS A 338 13.32 -15.06 21.00
C LYS A 338 12.02 -15.32 20.24
N ASP A 339 10.90 -14.96 20.85
CA ASP A 339 9.56 -15.07 20.25
C ASP A 339 8.88 -13.71 20.09
N VAL A 340 9.27 -12.72 20.89
CA VAL A 340 8.84 -11.33 20.74
C VAL A 340 10.03 -10.40 20.55
N PHE A 341 9.98 -9.65 19.46
CA PHE A 341 11.01 -8.72 19.01
C PHE A 341 10.44 -7.30 19.00
N GLN A 342 11.25 -6.32 19.36
CA GLN A 342 10.86 -4.91 19.20
C GLN A 342 10.92 -4.52 17.71
N TRP A 343 9.96 -3.71 17.27
CA TRP A 343 9.85 -3.22 15.92
C TRP A 343 9.78 -1.69 15.91
N PRO A 344 10.45 -0.99 14.97
CA PRO A 344 10.35 0.45 14.88
C PRO A 344 8.96 0.88 14.39
N LEU A 345 8.47 2.00 14.92
CA LEU A 345 7.25 2.64 14.42
C LEU A 345 7.41 3.09 12.96
N GLY A 346 8.60 3.60 12.61
CA GLY A 346 8.93 4.09 11.27
C GLY A 346 8.35 5.47 10.95
N VAL A 347 8.24 5.78 9.66
CA VAL A 347 7.67 7.05 9.16
C VAL A 347 6.15 6.96 8.96
N ALA A 348 5.45 8.09 8.90
CA ALA A 348 4.00 8.12 8.71
C ALA A 348 3.59 7.84 7.25
N THR A 349 3.70 6.58 6.81
CA THR A 349 3.29 6.14 5.46
C THR A 349 1.80 6.36 5.17
N TYR A 350 0.94 6.38 6.20
CA TYR A 350 -0.47 6.75 6.07
C TYR A 350 -0.67 8.23 5.68
N ARG A 351 0.33 9.08 5.88
CA ARG A 351 0.41 10.46 5.35
C ARG A 351 1.25 10.55 4.08
N HIS A 352 1.54 9.41 3.47
CA HIS A 352 2.30 9.29 2.23
C HIS A 352 3.73 9.84 2.32
N PHE A 353 4.35 9.79 3.50
CA PHE A 353 5.75 10.16 3.67
C PHE A 353 6.64 9.36 2.70
N PRO A 354 7.52 10.01 1.92
CA PRO A 354 8.24 9.34 0.85
C PRO A 354 9.43 8.52 1.37
N VAL A 355 9.86 7.55 0.56
CA VAL A 355 11.20 6.97 0.69
C VAL A 355 12.21 8.02 0.21
N VAL A 356 13.11 8.43 1.09
CA VAL A 356 14.12 9.46 0.80
C VAL A 356 15.48 8.78 0.64
N THR A 357 16.11 8.98 -0.52
CA THR A 357 17.48 8.52 -0.77
C THR A 357 18.48 9.62 -0.41
N PRO A 358 19.45 9.35 0.48
CA PRO A 358 20.51 10.31 0.78
C PRO A 358 21.25 10.73 -0.50
N ASN A 359 21.53 12.02 -0.62
CA ASN A 359 22.36 12.56 -1.70
C ASN A 359 23.33 13.61 -1.17
N THR A 360 24.36 13.92 -1.96
CA THR A 360 25.43 14.85 -1.57
C THR A 360 24.89 16.24 -1.20
N GLN A 361 23.86 16.74 -1.91
CA GLN A 361 23.29 18.04 -1.63
C GLN A 361 22.62 18.10 -0.25
N MET A 362 21.92 17.04 0.16
CA MET A 362 21.34 16.96 1.51
C MET A 362 22.40 17.09 2.61
N VAL A 363 23.61 16.58 2.35
CA VAL A 363 24.74 16.57 3.30
C VAL A 363 25.45 17.92 3.32
N SER A 364 25.79 18.48 2.16
CA SER A 364 26.65 19.66 2.04
C SER A 364 25.92 21.00 2.15
N THR A 365 24.60 21.03 1.90
CA THR A 365 23.85 22.30 1.87
C THR A 365 23.74 22.92 3.25
N VAL A 366 23.97 24.24 3.32
CA VAL A 366 23.75 25.05 4.52
C VAL A 366 22.25 25.18 4.76
N ARG A 367 21.81 24.87 5.99
CA ARG A 367 20.39 24.91 6.36
C ARG A 367 20.04 26.29 6.93
N PRO A 368 18.96 26.94 6.45
CA PRO A 368 18.58 28.27 6.92
C PRO A 368 18.02 28.29 8.35
N TYR A 369 17.52 27.16 8.85
CA TYR A 369 16.93 27.07 10.19
C TYR A 369 17.79 26.19 11.10
N ILE A 370 17.91 26.59 12.36
CA ILE A 370 18.61 25.79 13.38
C ILE A 370 17.74 24.61 13.79
N CYS A 371 16.43 24.82 13.94
CA CYS A 371 15.52 23.75 14.32
C CYS A 371 14.16 23.83 13.62
N ASN A 372 13.34 22.78 13.73
CA ASN A 372 11.94 22.83 13.35
C ASN A 372 11.04 22.11 14.36
N PHE A 373 9.79 22.57 14.41
CA PHE A 373 8.71 21.86 15.08
C PHE A 373 7.38 22.10 14.36
N LEU A 374 6.83 21.04 13.78
CA LEU A 374 5.50 21.06 13.19
C LEU A 374 4.63 20.01 13.88
N GLY A 375 3.46 20.41 14.35
CA GLY A 375 2.58 19.49 15.07
C GLY A 375 1.42 20.15 15.80
N THR A 376 0.51 19.29 16.25
CA THR A 376 -0.61 19.71 17.09
C THR A 376 -0.13 19.94 18.52
N VAL A 377 -0.40 21.11 19.10
CA VAL A 377 -0.06 21.45 20.48
C VAL A 377 -1.30 21.24 21.35
N TYR A 378 -1.26 20.22 22.21
CA TYR A 378 -2.33 19.95 23.17
C TYR A 378 -2.05 20.70 24.46
N LYS A 379 -3.12 21.12 25.16
CA LYS A 379 -3.00 21.71 26.50
C LYS A 379 -2.41 20.69 27.48
N ASN A 380 -1.63 21.16 28.44
CA ASN A 380 -0.97 20.34 29.46
C ASN A 380 -0.11 19.22 28.84
N SER A 381 0.53 19.49 27.70
CA SER A 381 1.42 18.54 27.04
C SER A 381 2.83 19.11 26.95
N SER A 382 3.82 18.23 26.79
CA SER A 382 5.20 18.69 26.61
C SER A 382 5.40 19.57 25.37
N ARG A 383 4.51 19.44 24.37
CA ARG A 383 4.49 20.33 23.20
C ARG A 383 4.18 21.78 23.59
N GLU A 384 3.32 22.00 24.59
CA GLU A 384 3.02 23.32 25.11
C GLU A 384 4.23 23.90 25.86
N SER A 385 4.88 23.08 26.69
CA SER A 385 6.13 23.46 27.36
C SER A 385 7.23 23.84 26.36
N LEU A 386 7.43 23.02 25.32
CA LEU A 386 8.36 23.31 24.23
C LEU A 386 8.05 24.64 23.55
N MET A 387 6.80 24.87 23.16
CA MET A 387 6.40 26.14 22.54
C MET A 387 6.58 27.33 23.47
N GLY A 388 6.41 27.14 24.78
CA GLY A 388 6.72 28.14 25.81
C GLY A 388 8.19 28.52 25.81
N ILE A 389 9.10 27.54 25.76
CA ILE A 389 10.55 27.77 25.67
C ILE A 389 10.94 28.46 24.36
N LEU A 390 10.36 28.07 23.23
CA LEU A 390 10.68 28.70 21.93
C LEU A 390 10.25 30.18 21.86
N LYS A 391 9.16 30.54 22.54
CA LYS A 391 8.70 31.93 22.64
C LYS A 391 9.59 32.79 23.53
N GLN A 392 10.29 32.17 24.49
CA GLN A 392 11.26 32.88 25.31
C GLN A 392 12.45 33.33 24.45
N ASP A 393 12.90 34.57 24.68
CA ASP A 393 14.08 35.16 24.04
C ASP A 393 14.06 35.18 22.49
N GLY A 394 12.89 34.97 21.88
CA GLY A 394 12.72 34.96 20.42
C GLY A 394 13.38 33.79 19.70
N LEU A 395 13.63 32.66 20.38
CA LEU A 395 14.23 31.45 19.79
C LEU A 395 13.41 30.89 18.62
N GLU A 396 12.10 31.10 18.62
CA GLU A 396 11.17 30.78 17.53
C GLU A 396 11.60 31.36 16.18
N LYS A 397 12.31 32.49 16.13
CA LYS A 397 12.79 33.09 14.87
C LYS A 397 13.90 32.28 14.21
N GLN A 398 14.58 31.44 14.99
CA GLN A 398 15.67 30.57 14.53
C GLN A 398 15.15 29.20 14.07
N CYS A 399 13.87 28.93 14.31
CA CYS A 399 13.27 27.63 14.07
C CYS A 399 12.02 27.72 13.19
N LEU A 400 11.86 26.76 12.29
CA LEU A 400 10.64 26.67 11.51
C LEU A 400 9.55 26.01 12.34
N THR A 401 8.65 26.83 12.89
CA THR A 401 7.53 26.35 13.70
C THR A 401 6.20 26.49 12.98
N ASN A 402 5.41 25.41 12.97
CA ASN A 402 4.00 25.47 12.56
C ASN A 402 3.16 24.65 13.55
N ALA A 403 2.71 25.34 14.60
CA ALA A 403 1.87 24.76 15.65
C ALA A 403 0.39 24.88 15.26
N ARG A 404 -0.35 23.79 15.40
CA ARG A 404 -1.81 23.77 15.21
C ARG A 404 -2.53 23.39 16.50
N GLU A 405 -3.73 23.92 16.72
CA GLU A 405 -4.52 23.59 17.91
C GLU A 405 -5.22 22.22 17.78
N LYS A 406 -5.59 21.84 16.57
CA LYS A 406 -6.34 20.60 16.29
C LYS A 406 -5.56 19.66 15.39
N TRP A 407 -5.76 18.36 15.61
CA TRP A 407 -5.19 17.33 14.75
C TRP A 407 -6.09 17.09 13.55
N LEU A 408 -5.48 16.94 12.37
CA LEU A 408 -6.17 16.63 11.13
C LEU A 408 -5.72 15.25 10.61
N PRO A 409 -6.65 14.41 10.13
CA PRO A 409 -6.34 13.07 9.65
C PRO A 409 -5.67 13.07 8.28
N GLN A 410 -6.07 13.99 7.41
CA GLN A 410 -5.55 14.11 6.04
C GLN A 410 -4.63 15.31 5.93
N GLU A 411 -3.43 15.06 5.43
CA GLU A 411 -2.46 16.10 5.10
C GLU A 411 -2.70 16.53 3.64
N THR A 412 -2.69 17.83 3.37
CA THR A 412 -2.76 18.33 1.98
C THR A 412 -1.40 18.18 1.32
N ALA A 413 -1.35 18.17 -0.02
CA ALA A 413 -0.08 18.15 -0.76
C ALA A 413 0.85 19.30 -0.34
N GLU A 414 0.27 20.47 -0.08
CA GLU A 414 1.00 21.67 0.35
C GLU A 414 1.57 21.51 1.77
N THR A 415 0.74 21.10 2.73
CA THR A 415 1.18 20.93 4.13
C THR A 415 2.19 19.79 4.28
N SER A 416 2.05 18.71 3.50
CA SER A 416 3.05 17.65 3.39
C SER A 416 4.38 18.15 2.82
N ARG A 417 4.33 18.97 1.76
CA ARG A 417 5.53 19.60 1.18
C ARG A 417 6.21 20.54 2.18
N GLN A 418 5.45 21.37 2.87
CA GLN A 418 5.97 22.28 3.90
C GLN A 418 6.68 21.51 5.02
N TYR A 419 6.10 20.39 5.47
CA TYR A 419 6.74 19.54 6.47
C TYR A 419 8.05 18.92 5.97
N GLN A 420 8.06 18.38 4.75
CA GLN A 420 9.29 17.85 4.14
C GLN A 420 10.37 18.93 3.96
N MET A 421 9.97 20.15 3.58
CA MET A 421 10.88 21.30 3.51
C MET A 421 11.44 21.66 4.89
N ALA A 422 10.62 21.61 5.94
CA ALA A 422 11.09 21.86 7.30
C ALA A 422 12.20 20.90 7.72
N LEU A 423 12.03 19.60 7.42
CA LEU A 423 13.03 18.58 7.70
C LEU A 423 14.30 18.79 6.85
N ALA A 424 14.15 19.16 5.58
CA ALA A 424 15.28 19.39 4.68
C ALA A 424 16.07 20.68 5.01
N GLN A 425 15.40 21.70 5.53
CA GLN A 425 15.95 23.05 5.73
C GLN A 425 16.35 23.36 7.18
N SER A 426 16.22 22.40 8.11
CA SER A 426 16.53 22.62 9.53
C SER A 426 17.58 21.65 10.05
N ASP A 427 18.59 22.13 10.78
CA ASP A 427 19.65 21.27 11.33
C ASP A 427 19.11 20.26 12.35
N LEU A 428 18.20 20.72 13.21
CA LEU A 428 17.57 19.93 14.26
C LEU A 428 16.07 19.77 14.01
N THR A 429 15.49 18.66 14.47
CA THR A 429 14.04 18.45 14.55
C THR A 429 13.64 18.19 15.99
N LEU A 430 12.75 19.02 16.53
CA LEU A 430 12.32 18.89 17.92
C LEU A 430 11.22 17.82 18.02
N CYS A 431 11.47 16.82 18.86
CA CYS A 431 10.61 15.65 19.05
C CYS A 431 10.08 15.57 20.48
N PRO A 432 9.16 16.47 20.88
CA PRO A 432 8.46 16.38 22.16
C PRO A 432 7.58 15.14 22.22
N VAL A 433 7.53 14.60 23.43
CA VAL A 433 6.77 13.40 23.75
C VAL A 433 5.28 13.60 23.43
N GLY A 434 4.68 12.57 22.85
CA GLY A 434 3.25 12.51 22.59
C GLY A 434 2.56 11.60 23.60
N VAL A 435 1.61 10.79 23.14
CA VAL A 435 1.04 9.68 23.93
C VAL A 435 2.09 8.58 24.15
N ASN A 436 3.01 8.41 23.21
CA ASN A 436 4.25 7.64 23.37
C ASN A 436 5.48 8.52 23.07
N THR A 437 6.64 8.16 23.62
CA THR A 437 7.94 8.80 23.36
C THR A 437 8.41 8.53 21.94
N GLU A 438 8.21 7.31 21.45
CA GLU A 438 8.51 6.99 20.06
C GLU A 438 7.43 7.59 19.15
N CYS A 439 7.86 8.42 18.19
CA CYS A 439 6.93 9.06 17.25
C CYS A 439 7.52 9.09 15.83
N TYR A 440 6.62 9.15 14.83
CA TYR A 440 6.98 9.17 13.42
C TYR A 440 8.03 10.24 13.08
N ARG A 441 7.94 11.41 13.74
CA ARG A 441 8.85 12.55 13.53
C ARG A 441 10.32 12.19 13.71
N ILE A 442 10.65 11.28 14.63
CA ILE A 442 12.04 10.85 14.87
C ILE A 442 12.61 10.24 13.58
N TYR A 443 11.88 9.28 12.99
CA TYR A 443 12.29 8.58 11.78
C TYR A 443 12.26 9.49 10.55
N GLU A 444 11.28 10.38 10.46
CA GLU A 444 11.14 11.34 9.37
C GLU A 444 12.29 12.36 9.35
N ALA A 445 12.71 12.83 10.52
CA ALA A 445 13.88 13.68 10.68
C ALA A 445 15.17 12.97 10.27
N CYS A 446 15.34 11.70 10.67
CA CYS A 446 16.46 10.87 10.22
C CYS A 446 16.53 10.75 8.70
N ALA A 447 15.37 10.55 8.03
CA ALA A 447 15.30 10.41 6.58
C ALA A 447 15.82 11.64 5.81
N TYR A 448 15.68 12.84 6.40
CA TYR A 448 16.17 14.09 5.82
C TYR A 448 17.51 14.55 6.41
N GLY A 449 18.10 13.82 7.36
CA GLY A 449 19.33 14.25 8.04
C GLY A 449 19.15 15.45 8.96
N SER A 450 17.92 15.69 9.44
CA SER A 450 17.69 16.65 10.53
C SER A 450 17.83 15.91 11.86
N VAL A 451 18.74 16.34 12.73
CA VAL A 451 19.07 15.59 13.95
C VAL A 451 17.89 15.63 14.93
N PRO A 452 17.34 14.47 15.33
CA PRO A 452 16.27 14.44 16.32
C PRO A 452 16.77 14.94 17.68
N VAL A 453 16.04 15.92 18.24
CA VAL A 453 16.14 16.37 19.62
C VAL A 453 14.96 15.75 20.36
N VAL A 454 15.22 14.64 21.05
CA VAL A 454 14.21 13.73 21.58
C VAL A 454 14.07 13.91 23.08
N GLU A 455 12.84 14.14 23.52
CA GLU A 455 12.50 14.15 24.94
C GLU A 455 12.49 12.72 25.49
N ASP A 456 13.49 12.39 26.30
CA ASP A 456 13.75 11.07 26.86
C ASP A 456 12.99 10.86 28.18
N VAL A 457 11.67 10.90 28.08
CA VAL A 457 10.75 10.77 29.21
C VAL A 457 9.84 9.57 29.00
N LEU A 458 9.73 8.73 30.04
CA LEU A 458 8.78 7.62 30.07
C LEU A 458 7.35 8.17 30.17
N ASN A 459 6.49 7.73 29.26
CA ASN A 459 5.07 8.08 29.33
C ASN A 459 4.28 7.15 30.26
N PRO A 460 3.14 7.63 30.78
CA PRO A 460 2.21 6.80 31.54
C PRO A 460 1.73 5.60 30.71
N GLY A 461 1.73 4.40 31.29
CA GLY A 461 1.29 3.18 30.63
C GLY A 461 1.97 1.93 31.18
N ALA A 462 1.76 0.80 30.51
CA ALA A 462 2.38 -0.49 30.83
C ALA A 462 3.66 -0.77 30.01
N CYS A 463 4.26 0.28 29.44
CA CYS A 463 5.47 0.14 28.62
C CYS A 463 6.66 -0.28 29.48
N ALA A 464 7.66 -0.92 28.86
CA ALA A 464 8.84 -1.35 29.59
C ALA A 464 9.54 -0.16 30.26
N SER A 465 9.89 -0.32 31.53
CA SER A 465 10.71 0.63 32.28
C SER A 465 12.10 0.04 32.51
N GLY A 466 13.12 0.89 32.54
CA GLY A 466 14.50 0.45 32.69
C GLY A 466 15.49 1.51 32.25
N ARG A 467 16.79 1.24 32.44
CA ARG A 467 17.88 2.16 32.11
C ARG A 467 17.94 2.52 30.61
N SER A 468 17.55 1.59 29.74
CA SER A 468 17.52 1.77 28.29
C SER A 468 16.16 2.21 27.76
N SER A 469 15.13 2.32 28.61
CA SER A 469 13.80 2.80 28.23
C SER A 469 13.63 4.29 28.54
N PRO A 470 12.83 5.04 27.77
CA PRO A 470 12.17 4.64 26.52
C PRO A 470 13.16 4.55 25.35
N LEU A 471 12.68 4.12 24.18
CA LEU A 471 13.41 4.07 22.91
C LEU A 471 14.56 3.06 22.92
N ARG A 472 14.39 1.91 23.58
CA ARG A 472 15.45 0.90 23.74
C ARG A 472 16.05 0.50 22.40
N LEU A 473 15.21 0.17 21.42
CA LEU A 473 15.67 -0.23 20.08
C LEU A 473 16.58 0.82 19.42
N LEU A 474 16.23 2.10 19.53
CA LEU A 474 17.00 3.20 18.92
C LEU A 474 18.30 3.44 19.69
N LYS A 475 18.26 3.37 21.02
CA LYS A 475 19.44 3.52 21.89
C LYS A 475 20.43 2.36 21.71
N ASP A 476 19.93 1.13 21.69
CA ASP A 476 20.74 -0.08 21.48
C ASP A 476 21.37 -0.10 20.06
N ALA A 477 20.68 0.46 19.07
CA ALA A 477 21.22 0.69 17.73
C ALA A 477 22.22 1.86 17.64
N GLY A 478 22.52 2.55 18.75
CA GLY A 478 23.49 3.65 18.78
C GLY A 478 23.01 4.92 18.09
N ALA A 479 21.72 5.25 18.18
CA ALA A 479 21.14 6.44 17.55
C ALA A 479 21.90 7.73 17.91
N PRO A 480 22.41 8.50 16.93
CA PRO A 480 23.18 9.72 17.16
C PRO A 480 22.25 10.92 17.42
N PHE A 481 21.27 10.74 18.31
CA PHE A 481 20.26 11.75 18.64
C PHE A 481 20.70 12.60 19.82
N ILE A 482 20.03 13.73 20.01
CA ILE A 482 20.17 14.56 21.20
C ILE A 482 19.02 14.19 22.13
N PHE A 483 19.32 13.47 23.21
CA PHE A 483 18.34 13.11 24.23
C PHE A 483 18.33 14.15 25.35
N LEU A 484 17.17 14.69 25.68
CA LEU A 484 16.97 15.65 26.78
C LEU A 484 15.94 15.12 27.77
N LYS A 485 16.06 15.51 29.04
CA LYS A 485 15.07 15.15 30.07
C LYS A 485 14.07 16.27 30.31
N ASP A 486 14.47 17.51 30.07
CA ASP A 486 13.62 18.70 30.22
C ASP A 486 13.88 19.68 29.07
N TRP A 487 12.81 20.25 28.49
CA TRP A 487 12.90 21.28 27.45
C TRP A 487 13.65 22.54 27.87
N LYS A 488 13.87 22.76 29.18
CA LYS A 488 14.78 23.81 29.68
C LYS A 488 16.23 23.65 29.23
N GLU A 489 16.63 22.46 28.78
CA GLU A 489 17.96 22.21 28.21
C GLU A 489 18.08 22.74 26.76
N LEU A 490 16.95 22.99 26.09
CA LEU A 490 16.90 23.38 24.68
C LEU A 490 17.69 24.65 24.35
N PRO A 491 17.62 25.76 25.10
CA PRO A 491 18.37 26.97 24.77
C PRO A 491 19.88 26.73 24.67
N ALA A 492 20.45 25.92 25.57
CA ALA A 492 21.86 25.56 25.54
C ALA A 492 22.22 24.69 24.32
N ILE A 493 21.32 23.79 23.91
CA ILE A 493 21.46 22.97 22.70
C ILE A 493 21.45 23.86 21.45
N LEU A 494 20.50 24.80 21.35
CA LEU A 494 20.41 25.72 20.21
C LEU A 494 21.62 26.65 20.13
N GLU A 495 22.13 27.13 21.27
CA GLU A 495 23.35 27.95 21.29
C GLU A 495 24.58 27.17 20.82
N LYS A 496 24.73 25.92 21.29
CA LYS A 496 25.77 25.01 20.80
C LYS A 496 25.65 24.76 19.30
N GLU A 497 24.43 24.63 18.79
CA GLU A 497 24.17 24.44 17.36
C GLU A 497 24.49 25.69 16.54
N ARG A 498 24.26 26.88 17.10
CA ARG A 498 24.51 28.17 16.46
C ARG A 498 25.99 28.43 16.24
N VAL A 499 26.84 28.05 17.20
CA VAL A 499 28.30 28.26 17.14
C VAL A 499 29.04 27.14 16.41
N MET A 500 28.37 26.03 16.11
CA MET A 500 28.95 24.90 15.38
C MET A 500 29.30 25.29 13.94
N THR A 501 30.49 24.89 13.49
CA THR A 501 30.94 25.16 12.13
C THR A 501 30.14 24.37 11.10
N GLN A 502 30.11 24.86 9.86
CA GLN A 502 29.40 24.17 8.78
C GLN A 502 29.96 22.75 8.53
N THR A 503 31.28 22.56 8.69
CA THR A 503 31.92 21.25 8.52
C THR A 503 31.43 20.26 9.57
N GLU A 504 31.40 20.64 10.84
CA GLU A 504 30.89 19.79 11.93
C GLU A 504 29.41 19.43 11.74
N LYS A 505 28.59 20.40 11.27
CA LYS A 505 27.18 20.16 10.95
C LYS A 505 27.03 19.15 9.80
N THR A 506 27.84 19.30 8.76
CA THR A 506 27.87 18.39 7.61
C THR A 506 28.29 16.98 8.01
N GLU A 507 29.34 16.83 8.82
CA GLU A 507 29.79 15.53 9.34
C GLU A 507 28.73 14.86 10.22
N ARG A 508 28.09 15.62 11.12
CA ARG A 508 27.02 15.08 11.98
C ARG A 508 25.81 14.63 11.17
N ARG A 509 25.44 15.39 10.14
CA ARG A 509 24.36 15.05 9.22
C ARG A 509 24.65 13.79 8.41
N MET A 510 25.89 13.66 7.92
CA MET A 510 26.36 12.46 7.22
C MET A 510 26.24 11.23 8.13
N ARG A 511 26.76 11.30 9.37
CA ARG A 511 26.65 10.23 10.36
C ARG A 511 25.20 9.81 10.63
N LEU A 512 24.27 10.77 10.71
CA LEU A 512 22.85 10.46 10.92
C LEU A 512 22.23 9.73 9.73
N LEU A 513 22.51 10.18 8.49
CA LEU A 513 21.98 9.55 7.27
C LEU A 513 22.55 8.14 7.06
N GLU A 514 23.85 7.96 7.32
CA GLU A 514 24.52 6.66 7.32
C GLU A 514 23.93 5.75 8.39
N TRP A 515 23.79 6.24 9.62
CA TRP A 515 23.18 5.50 10.71
C TRP A 515 21.75 5.07 10.36
N TYR A 516 20.91 5.96 9.82
CA TYR A 516 19.52 5.63 9.50
C TYR A 516 19.42 4.61 8.35
N THR A 517 20.31 4.70 7.36
CA THR A 517 20.41 3.69 6.29
C THR A 517 20.83 2.34 6.86
N GLY A 518 21.85 2.32 7.72
CA GLY A 518 22.31 1.12 8.43
C GLY A 518 21.25 0.52 9.35
N PHE A 519 20.49 1.36 10.06
CA PHE A 519 19.39 0.94 10.92
C PHE A 519 18.28 0.24 10.12
N ARG A 520 17.85 0.81 8.98
CA ARG A 520 16.85 0.16 8.11
C ARG A 520 17.34 -1.18 7.58
N GLN A 521 18.62 -1.26 7.20
CA GLN A 521 19.24 -2.51 6.77
C GLN A 521 19.31 -3.54 7.91
N GLN A 522 19.71 -3.13 9.12
CA GLN A 522 19.69 -3.99 10.31
C GLN A 522 18.30 -4.54 10.60
N MET A 523 17.26 -3.71 10.49
CA MET A 523 15.88 -4.15 10.69
C MET A 523 15.42 -5.13 9.59
N LYS A 524 15.83 -4.89 8.35
CA LYS A 524 15.59 -5.81 7.22
C LYS A 524 16.23 -7.17 7.49
N ASP A 525 17.50 -7.19 7.85
CA ASP A 525 18.27 -8.41 8.11
C ASP A 525 17.73 -9.16 9.33
N LYS A 526 17.39 -8.44 10.40
CA LYS A 526 16.80 -9.05 11.59
C LYS A 526 15.44 -9.69 11.28
N PHE A 527 14.61 -9.00 10.49
CA PHE A 527 13.30 -9.52 10.08
C PHE A 527 13.43 -10.78 9.24
N THR A 528 14.30 -10.76 8.21
CA THR A 528 14.50 -11.93 7.35
C THR A 528 15.15 -13.09 8.11
N GLU A 529 16.15 -12.83 8.95
CA GLU A 529 16.78 -13.85 9.79
C GLU A 529 15.76 -14.55 10.69
N VAL A 530 14.95 -13.80 11.44
CA VAL A 530 13.93 -14.37 12.34
C VAL A 530 12.91 -15.23 11.59
N LEU A 531 12.52 -14.82 10.37
CA LEU A 531 11.64 -15.63 9.53
C LEU A 531 12.35 -16.87 8.99
N GLU A 532 13.59 -16.75 8.50
CA GLU A 532 14.37 -17.91 8.05
C GLU A 532 14.52 -18.95 9.15
N GLU A 533 14.82 -18.51 10.37
CA GLU A 533 15.01 -19.38 11.52
C GLU A 533 13.73 -20.02 12.03
N SER A 534 12.63 -19.25 12.11
CA SER A 534 11.39 -19.78 12.67
C SER A 534 10.56 -20.59 11.67
N PHE A 535 10.60 -20.24 10.39
CA PHE A 535 9.76 -20.88 9.39
C PHE A 535 10.46 -22.07 8.72
N PHE A 536 11.77 -21.95 8.44
CA PHE A 536 12.43 -22.83 7.48
C PHE A 536 13.63 -23.62 8.01
N LYS A 537 14.26 -23.20 9.12
CA LYS A 537 15.22 -24.06 9.82
C LYS A 537 14.43 -25.12 10.60
N LEU A 538 14.77 -26.39 10.41
CA LEU A 538 14.24 -27.49 11.22
C LEU A 538 14.78 -27.31 12.64
N SER A 539 13.88 -27.08 13.59
CA SER A 539 14.16 -27.14 15.03
C SER A 539 14.33 -28.58 15.50
#